data_AF-A0A946N4K4-F1
#
_entry.id   AF-A0A946N4K4-F1
#
_cell.length_a   1.000
_cell.length_b   1.000
_cell.length_c   1.000
_cell.angle_alpha   90.00
_cell.angle_beta   90.00
_cell.angle_gamma   90.00
#
_symmetry.space_group_name_H-M   'P 1'
#
loop_
_entity.id
_entity.type
_entity.pdbx_description
1 polymer ?
#
loop_
_entity_poly.entity_id
_entity_poly.type
_entity_poly.pdbx_seq_one_letter_code
_entity_poly.pdbx_strand_id
1 'polypeptide(L)' 'FPVSPRNFTNAAEMNKLSDADMRNVIMDGGPSASKSPMMPPWGKTLTDAEVNGLIKHLRTLCQCKGKQG' A
#
# COMPACT_ATOMS: atom_id res chain seq x y z
N PHE A 1 4.29 10.78 17.77
CA PHE A 1 5.60 10.35 17.26
C PHE A 1 5.63 10.52 15.76
N PRO A 2 6.65 11.15 15.17
CA PRO A 2 6.77 11.25 13.72
C PRO A 2 6.95 9.84 13.15
N VAL A 3 6.08 9.47 12.22
CA VAL A 3 6.20 8.23 11.44
C VAL A 3 6.63 8.62 10.04
N SER A 4 7.80 8.14 9.62
CA SER A 4 8.24 8.38 8.26
C SER A 4 7.43 7.54 7.28
N PRO A 5 7.01 8.10 6.14
CA PRO A 5 6.42 7.32 5.06
C PRO A 5 7.34 6.17 4.65
N ARG A 6 6.74 5.06 4.22
CA ARG A 6 7.51 3.93 3.70
C ARG A 6 8.18 4.30 2.40
N ASN A 7 9.41 3.82 2.20
CA ASN A 7 10.08 3.92 0.92
C ASN A 7 9.51 2.87 -0.06
N PHE A 8 8.69 3.30 -1.02
CA PHE A 8 8.07 2.43 -2.02
C PHE A 8 9.00 1.96 -3.14
N THR A 9 10.25 2.43 -3.21
CA THR A 9 11.25 1.91 -4.16
C THR A 9 12.08 0.75 -3.60
N ASN A 10 11.98 0.46 -2.30
CA ASN A 10 12.70 -0.64 -1.68
C ASN A 10 12.01 -1.98 -1.97
N ALA A 11 12.53 -2.72 -2.94
CA ALA A 11 12.01 -4.03 -3.35
C ALA A 11 11.96 -5.05 -2.20
N ALA A 12 12.96 -5.09 -1.32
CA ALA A 12 13.03 -6.06 -0.22
C ALA A 12 11.88 -5.87 0.79
N GLU A 13 11.52 -4.62 1.08
CA GLU A 13 10.38 -4.32 1.95
C GLU A 13 9.05 -4.47 1.22
N MET A 14 8.95 -4.02 -0.03
CA MET A 14 7.72 -4.07 -0.81
C MET A 14 7.32 -5.49 -1.21
N ASN A 15 8.27 -6.42 -1.32
CA ASN A 15 8.01 -7.84 -1.54
C ASN A 15 7.42 -8.56 -0.32
N LYS A 16 7.44 -7.96 0.87
CA LYS A 16 6.78 -8.55 2.05
C LYS A 16 5.27 -8.30 2.06
N LEU A 17 4.81 -7.32 1.28
CA LEU A 17 3.40 -6.93 1.20
C LEU A 17 2.75 -7.65 0.01
N SER A 18 1.59 -8.28 0.22
CA SER A 18 0.76 -8.75 -0.88
C SER A 18 -0.04 -7.59 -1.49
N ASP A 19 -0.58 -7.81 -2.69
CA ASP A 19 -1.47 -6.81 -3.31
C ASP A 19 -2.75 -6.64 -2.49
N ALA A 20 -3.24 -7.69 -1.82
CA ALA A 20 -4.38 -7.62 -0.92
C ALA A 20 -4.08 -6.78 0.33
N ASP A 21 -2.90 -6.94 0.95
CA ASP A 21 -2.49 -6.11 2.10
C ASP A 21 -2.46 -4.63 1.72
N MET A 22 -1.89 -4.31 0.55
CA MET A 22 -1.83 -2.95 0.06
C MET A 22 -3.20 -2.39 -0.28
N ARG A 23 -4.08 -3.19 -0.89
CA ARG A 23 -5.47 -2.81 -1.15
C ARG A 23 -6.20 -2.48 0.15
N ASN A 24 -6.14 -3.36 1.15
CA ASN A 24 -6.84 -3.16 2.42
C ASN A 24 -6.35 -1.90 3.14
N VAL A 25 -5.04 -1.66 3.22
CA VAL A 25 -4.53 -0.46 3.87
C VAL A 25 -4.82 0.83 3.09
N ILE A 26 -4.91 0.78 1.75
CA ILE A 26 -5.34 1.93 0.93
C ILE A 26 -6.82 2.23 1.19
N MET A 27 -7.68 1.20 1.21
CA MET A 27 -9.12 1.37 1.39
C MET A 27 -9.46 1.83 2.81
N ASP A 28 -8.85 1.21 3.82
CA ASP A 28 -9.24 1.35 5.23
C ASP A 28 -8.29 2.23 6.06
N GLY A 29 -7.19 2.69 5.45
CA GLY A 29 -6.20 3.54 6.09
C GLY A 29 -5.19 2.78 6.95
N GLY A 30 -4.21 3.49 7.50
CA GLY A 30 -3.12 2.90 8.27
C GLY A 30 -3.54 2.13 9.52
N PRO A 31 -4.52 2.58 10.33
CA PRO A 31 -4.93 1.87 11.54
C PRO A 31 -5.40 0.44 11.32
N SER A 32 -6.01 0.12 10.16
CA SER A 32 -6.48 -1.24 9.84
C SER A 32 -5.34 -2.27 9.75
N ALA A 33 -4.12 -1.81 9.44
CA ALA A 33 -2.92 -2.62 9.34
C ALA A 33 -1.91 -2.35 10.47
N SER A 34 -2.39 -1.80 11.60
CA SER A 34 -1.54 -1.38 12.74
C SER A 34 -0.42 -0.41 12.32
N LYS A 35 -0.71 0.48 11.38
CA LYS A 35 0.19 1.55 10.89
C LYS A 35 -0.29 2.93 11.39
N SER A 36 0.39 3.96 10.91
CA SER A 36 0.12 5.34 11.30
C SER A 36 -1.33 5.77 11.02
N PRO A 37 -1.99 6.46 11.97
CA PRO A 37 -3.29 7.08 11.72
C PRO A 37 -3.24 8.25 10.72
N MET A 38 -2.04 8.74 10.37
CA MET A 38 -1.88 9.78 9.34
C MET A 38 -2.00 9.25 7.91
N MET A 39 -2.12 7.93 7.72
CA MET A 39 -2.51 7.36 6.43
C MET A 39 -4.04 7.21 6.42
N PRO A 40 -4.80 8.14 5.80
CA PRO A 40 -6.25 8.09 5.82
C PRO A 40 -6.79 6.95 4.93
N PRO A 41 -8.04 6.50 5.16
CA PRO A 41 -8.74 5.60 4.25
C PRO A 41 -9.09 6.33 2.93
N TRP A 42 -8.82 5.68 1.80
CA TRP A 42 -9.12 6.22 0.47
C TRP A 42 -10.30 5.55 -0.22
N GLY A 43 -10.96 4.57 0.40
CA GLY A 43 -12.05 3.81 -0.21
C GLY A 43 -13.32 4.61 -0.56
N LYS A 44 -13.44 5.84 -0.08
CA LYS A 44 -14.52 6.79 -0.47
C LYS A 44 -14.09 7.80 -1.54
N THR A 45 -12.81 7.82 -1.89
CA THR A 45 -12.21 8.77 -2.84
C THR A 45 -11.79 8.08 -4.13
N LEU A 46 -11.22 6.88 -4.02
CA LEU A 46 -10.75 6.07 -5.14
C LEU A 46 -11.71 4.91 -5.40
N THR A 47 -11.94 4.64 -6.68
CA THR A 47 -12.63 3.43 -7.14
C THR A 47 -11.73 2.20 -7.04
N ASP A 48 -12.33 1.01 -7.08
CA ASP A 48 -11.59 -0.25 -7.06
C ASP A 48 -10.57 -0.36 -8.19
N ALA A 49 -10.91 0.15 -9.38
CA ALA A 49 -10.05 0.16 -10.54
C ALA A 49 -8.83 1.08 -10.34
N GLU A 50 -9.04 2.27 -9.75
CA GLU A 50 -7.97 3.21 -9.44
C GLU A 50 -7.03 2.66 -8.36
N VAL A 51 -7.56 2.01 -7.32
CA VAL A 51 -6.73 1.35 -6.31
C VAL A 51 -5.89 0.23 -6.92
N ASN A 52 -6.47 -0.59 -7.79
CA ASN A 52 -5.72 -1.63 -8.48
C ASN A 52 -4.65 -1.03 -9.43
N GLY A 53 -4.95 0.09 -10.09
CA GLY A 53 -3.99 0.85 -10.89
C GLY A 53 -2.85 1.42 -10.06
N LEU A 54 -3.16 1.98 -8.89
CA LEU A 54 -2.18 2.51 -7.94
C LEU A 54 -1.24 1.41 -7.42
N ILE A 55 -1.78 0.24 -7.04
CA ILE A 55 -0.97 -0.89 -6.61
C ILE A 55 -0.01 -1.33 -7.72
N LYS A 56 -0.49 -1.44 -8.97
CA LYS A 56 0.38 -1.73 -10.13
C LYS A 56 1.48 -0.67 -10.27
N HIS A 57 1.16 0.61 -10.14
CA HIS A 57 2.16 1.67 -10.17
C HIS A 57 3.20 1.51 -9.05
N LEU A 58 2.79 1.23 -7.81
CA LEU A 58 3.70 0.95 -6.70
C LEU A 58 4.62 -0.24 -7.00
N ARG A 59 4.12 -1.29 -7.67
CA ARG A 59 4.93 -2.43 -8.15
C ARG A 59 5.98 -2.02 -9.18
N THR A 60 5.68 -1.05 -10.04
CA THR A 60 6.67 -0.51 -10.98
C THR A 60 7.78 0.26 -10.27
N LEU A 61 7.46 1.01 -9.20
CA LEU A 61 8.44 1.80 -8.44
C LEU A 61 9.46 0.91 -7.70
N CYS A 62 9.00 -0.19 -7.12
CA CYS A 62 9.88 -1.16 -6.44
C CYS A 62 10.51 -2.19 -7.39
N GLN A 63 10.09 -2.22 -8.67
CA GLN A 63 10.42 -3.30 -9.62
C GLN A 63 10.20 -4.71 -9.03
N CYS A 64 9.09 -4.88 -8.32
CA CYS A 64 8.84 -6.05 -7.49
C CYS A 64 7.45 -6.65 -7.73
N LYS A 65 7.27 -7.95 -7.46
CA LYS A 65 5.99 -8.65 -7.67
C LYS A 65 5.13 -8.73 -6.40
N GLY A 66 5.71 -8.43 -5.23
CA GLY A 66 5.02 -8.61 -3.96
C GLY A 66 5.11 -10.01 -3.41
N LYS A 67 4.58 -10.15 -2.19
CA LYS A 67 4.39 -11.46 -1.59
C LYS A 67 3.32 -12.19 -2.39
N GLN A 68 3.72 -13.23 -3.10
CA GLN A 68 2.80 -14.18 -3.69
C GLN A 68 2.22 -15.01 -2.53
N GLY A 69 0.90 -15.07 -2.47
CA GLY A 69 0.19 -15.88 -1.47
C GLY A 69 0.49 -17.36 -1.62
#